data_AF-A0A3M2L5Q5-F1
#
_entry.id   AF-A0A3M2L5Q5-F1
#
_cell.length_a   1.000
_cell.length_b   1.000
_cell.length_c   1.000
_cell.angle_alpha   90.00
_cell.angle_beta   90.00
_cell.angle_gamma   90.00
#
_symmetry.space_group_name_H-M   'P 1'
#
loop_
_entity.id
_entity.type
_entity.pdbx_description
1 polymer ?
#
loop_
_entity_poly.entity_id
_entity_poly.type
_entity_poly.pdbx_seq_one_letter_code
_entity_poly.pdbx_strand_id
1 'polypeptide(L)'
;MLRLIIGMAAGYVLGTKAGRARYEQISKTTRAIAGSPVTRKLVQAGRQKLSDSLNTRPQLEPMKPIDERTTVFIPHDQLRR
;
A
#
# COMPACT_ATOMS: atom_id res chain seq x y z
N MET A 1 -51.24 10.65 -3.77
CA MET A 1 -50.41 9.59 -3.16
C MET A 1 -49.78 8.66 -4.20
N LEU A 2 -50.56 7.94 -5.03
CA LEU A 2 -50.02 6.93 -5.97
C LEU A 2 -48.93 7.44 -6.94
N ARG A 3 -49.09 8.64 -7.50
CA ARG A 3 -48.10 9.27 -8.40
C ARG A 3 -46.72 9.48 -7.75
N LEU A 4 -46.69 9.83 -6.46
CA LEU A 4 -45.45 10.01 -5.69
C LEU A 4 -44.73 8.68 -5.48
N ILE A 5 -45.49 7.62 -5.16
CA ILE A 5 -44.94 6.27 -4.97
C ILE A 5 -44.33 5.76 -6.29
N ILE A 6 -45.02 5.97 -7.41
CA ILE A 6 -44.53 5.59 -8.73
C ILE A 6 -43.25 6.37 -9.08
N GLY A 7 -43.22 7.68 -8.82
CA GLY A 7 -42.02 8.50 -9.04
C GLY A 7 -40.83 8.05 -8.21
N MET A 8 -41.04 7.76 -6.92
CA MET A 8 -40.02 7.22 -6.01
C MET A 8 -39.50 5.86 -6.48
N ALA A 9 -40.39 4.94 -6.83
CA ALA A 9 -40.02 3.60 -7.31
C ALA A 9 -39.23 3.68 -8.63
N ALA A 10 -39.69 4.51 -9.59
CA ALA A 10 -38.98 4.72 -10.84
C ALA A 10 -37.60 5.35 -10.61
N GLY A 11 -37.50 6.35 -9.74
CA GLY A 11 -36.24 6.98 -9.36
C GLY A 11 -35.26 6.00 -8.71
N TYR A 12 -35.74 5.13 -7.83
CA TYR A 12 -34.93 4.10 -7.18
C TYR A 12 -34.42 3.06 -8.19
N VAL A 13 -35.28 2.55 -9.09
CA VAL A 13 -34.88 1.57 -10.11
C VAL A 13 -33.90 2.17 -11.12
N LEU A 14 -34.12 3.41 -11.56
CA LEU A 14 -33.20 4.09 -12.46
C LEU A 14 -31.86 4.43 -11.79
N GLY A 15 -31.89 4.90 -10.55
CA GLY A 15 -30.68 5.19 -9.77
C GLY A 15 -29.84 3.94 -9.48
N THR A 16 -30.49 2.83 -9.13
CA THR A 16 -29.81 1.53 -8.88
C THR A 16 -29.27 0.90 -10.17
N LYS A 17 -29.97 1.03 -11.29
CA LYS A 17 -29.55 0.42 -12.57
C LYS A 17 -28.48 1.24 -13.31
N ALA A 18 -28.48 2.57 -13.21
CA ALA A 18 -27.56 3.44 -13.93
C ALA A 18 -26.08 3.27 -13.51
N GLY A 19 -25.82 2.81 -12.29
CA GLY A 19 -24.45 2.63 -11.79
C GLY A 19 -23.70 1.43 -12.35
N ARG A 20 -24.40 0.40 -12.84
CA ARG A 20 -23.79 -0.92 -13.09
C ARG A 20 -22.75 -0.91 -14.22
N ALA A 21 -23.05 -0.25 -15.34
CA ALA A 21 -22.15 -0.21 -16.50
C ALA A 21 -20.84 0.53 -16.19
N ARG A 22 -20.94 1.66 -15.47
CA ARG A 22 -19.76 2.44 -15.04
C ARG A 22 -18.99 1.74 -13.94
N TYR A 23 -19.68 1.07 -13.02
CA TYR A 23 -19.06 0.25 -11.98
C TYR A 23 -18.23 -0.89 -12.58
N GLU A 24 -18.75 -1.60 -13.58
CA GLU A 24 -18.02 -2.66 -14.29
C GLU A 24 -16.76 -2.14 -14.99
N GLN A 25 -16.85 -0.97 -15.64
CA GLN A 25 -15.68 -0.35 -16.28
C GLN A 25 -14.58 0.00 -15.27
N ILE A 26 -14.96 0.63 -14.16
CA ILE A 26 -14.03 0.99 -13.09
C ILE A 26 -13.46 -0.28 -12.46
N SER A 27 -14.30 -1.24 -12.09
CA SER A 27 -13.89 -2.51 -11.47
C SER A 27 -12.88 -3.28 -12.33
N LYS A 28 -13.14 -3.41 -13.64
CA LYS A 28 -12.21 -4.06 -14.59
C LYS A 28 -10.87 -3.32 -14.64
N THR A 29 -10.90 -2.01 -14.69
CA THR A 29 -9.69 -1.17 -14.73
C THR A 29 -8.90 -1.31 -13.42
N THR A 30 -9.57 -1.25 -12.27
CA THR A 30 -8.96 -1.45 -10.96
C THR A 30 -8.36 -2.85 -10.83
N ARG A 31 -9.06 -3.89 -11.31
CA ARG A 31 -8.57 -5.27 -11.29
C ARG A 31 -7.33 -5.45 -12.17
N ALA A 32 -7.32 -4.84 -13.35
CA ALA A 32 -6.17 -4.86 -14.26
C ALA A 32 -4.95 -4.16 -13.66
N ILE A 33 -5.15 -2.99 -13.03
CA ILE A 33 -4.08 -2.25 -12.35
C ILE A 33 -3.56 -3.07 -11.15
N ALA A 34 -4.45 -3.55 -10.29
CA ALA A 34 -4.08 -4.33 -9.11
C ALA A 34 -3.39 -5.67 -9.45
N GLY A 35 -3.75 -6.28 -10.58
CA GLY A 35 -3.11 -7.49 -11.09
C GLY A 35 -1.78 -7.26 -11.81
N SER A 36 -1.38 -6.00 -12.02
CA SER A 36 -0.18 -5.69 -12.81
C SER A 36 1.13 -6.00 -12.05
N PRO A 37 2.18 -6.45 -12.75
CA PRO A 37 3.50 -6.69 -12.14
C PRO A 37 4.09 -5.42 -11.52
N VAL A 38 3.81 -4.26 -12.11
CA VAL A 38 4.29 -2.96 -11.66
C VAL A 38 3.68 -2.59 -10.31
N THR A 39 2.35 -2.73 -10.16
CA THR A 39 1.68 -2.49 -8.88
C THR A 39 2.18 -3.44 -7.80
N ARG A 40 2.42 -4.71 -8.12
CA ARG A 40 3.00 -5.67 -7.16
C ARG A 40 4.40 -5.26 -6.71
N LYS A 41 5.26 -4.82 -7.63
CA LYS A 41 6.60 -4.30 -7.32
C LYS A 41 6.54 -3.05 -6.43
N LEU A 42 5.64 -2.12 -6.72
CA LEU A 42 5.43 -0.92 -5.90
C LEU A 42 4.96 -1.24 -4.48
N VAL A 43 4.00 -2.16 -4.34
CA VAL A 43 3.52 -2.62 -3.02
C VAL A 43 4.65 -3.29 -2.23
N GLN A 44 5.45 -4.14 -2.88
CA GLN A 44 6.57 -4.81 -2.24
C GLN A 44 7.67 -3.83 -1.81
N ALA A 45 8.04 -2.88 -2.68
CA ALA A 45 9.01 -1.84 -2.36
C ALA A 45 8.50 -0.92 -1.23
N GLY A 46 7.22 -0.58 -1.25
CA GLY A 46 6.57 0.20 -0.19
C GLY A 46 6.58 -0.54 1.15
N ARG A 47 6.28 -1.85 1.16
CA ARG A 47 6.37 -2.68 2.36
C ARG A 47 7.79 -2.74 2.90
N GLN A 48 8.79 -2.94 2.03
CA GLN A 48 10.19 -2.95 2.44
C GLN A 48 10.60 -1.61 3.07
N LYS A 49 10.27 -0.50 2.41
CA LYS A 49 10.61 0.84 2.90
C LYS A 49 9.90 1.17 4.22
N LEU A 50 8.67 0.69 4.39
CA LEU A 50 7.95 0.81 5.66
C LEU A 50 8.60 -0.05 6.74
N SER A 51 9.00 -1.28 6.43
CA SER A 51 9.76 -2.12 7.36
C SER A 51 11.10 -1.49 7.75
N ASP A 52 11.83 -0.90 6.81
CA ASP A 52 13.09 -0.20 7.09
C ASP A 52 12.87 1.04 7.98
N SER A 53 11.78 1.79 7.76
CA SER A 53 11.42 2.95 8.57
C SER A 53 10.88 2.58 9.96
N LEU A 54 10.25 1.42 10.11
CA LEU A 54 9.73 0.92 11.39
C LEU A 54 10.75 0.06 12.14
N ASN A 55 11.84 -0.35 11.49
CA ASN A 55 12.90 -1.11 12.12
C ASN A 55 13.59 -0.26 13.20
N THR A 56 13.24 -0.52 14.46
CA THR A 56 13.84 0.05 15.67
C THR A 56 15.25 -0.49 15.96
N ARG A 57 15.86 -1.23 15.02
CA ARG A 57 17.25 -1.69 15.13
C ARG A 57 18.15 -0.65 14.44
N PRO A 58 19.03 0.05 15.17
CA PRO A 58 19.98 0.96 14.54
C PRO A 58 20.84 0.19 13.54
N GLN A 59 21.09 0.78 12.36
CA GLN A 59 21.98 0.18 11.38
C GLN A 59 23.35 -0.01 12.03
N LEU A 60 23.78 -1.26 12.09
CA LEU A 60 25.06 -1.63 12.65
C LEU A 60 26.14 -1.33 11.63
N GLU A 61 26.91 -0.28 11.87
CA GLU A 61 28.09 0.01 11.07
C GLU A 61 29.28 -0.78 11.64
N PRO A 62 30.12 -1.41 10.80
CA PRO A 62 31.33 -2.06 11.26
C PRO A 62 32.27 -0.98 11.83
N MET A 63 32.31 -0.85 13.16
CA MET A 63 33.33 -0.02 13.78
C MET A 63 34.64 -0.81 13.83
N LYS A 64 35.71 -0.04 13.58
CA LYS A 64 37.14 -0.33 13.67
C LYS A 64 37.49 -1.74 14.16
N PRO A 65 38.23 -2.53 13.36
CA PRO A 65 38.61 -3.90 13.72
C PRO A 65 39.40 -3.91 15.03
N ILE A 66 39.02 -4.82 15.95
CA ILE A 66 39.77 -5.09 17.18
C ILE A 66 41.02 -5.92 16.86
N ASP A 67 40.93 -6.77 15.82
CA ASP A 67 41.99 -7.64 15.31
C ASP A 67 41.71 -8.04 13.83
N GLU A 68 42.68 -8.63 13.13
CA GLU A 68 42.59 -9.01 11.70
C GLU A 68 41.48 -10.03 11.37
N ARG A 69 40.91 -10.68 12.40
CA ARG A 69 39.89 -11.74 12.27
C ARG A 69 38.53 -11.43 12.90
N THR A 70 38.40 -10.35 13.67
CA THR A 70 37.18 -10.10 14.47
C THR A 70 36.71 -8.66 14.34
N THR A 71 35.57 -8.47 13.67
CA THR A 71 34.88 -7.18 13.56
C THR A 71 33.71 -7.13 14.53
N VAL A 72 33.66 -6.08 15.35
CA VAL A 72 32.55 -5.83 16.27
C VAL A 72 31.64 -4.77 15.66
N PHE A 73 30.37 -5.13 15.51
CA PHE A 73 29.33 -4.26 14.97
C PHE A 73 28.69 -3.48 16.11
N ILE A 74 28.70 -2.14 16.03
CA ILE A 74 28.06 -1.28 17.03
C ILE A 74 27.02 -0.34 16.39
N PRO A 75 26.00 0.07 17.16
CA PRO A 75 25.01 1.04 16.71
C PRO A 75 25.61 2.42 16.32
N HIS A 76 25.13 3.01 15.23
CA HIS A 76 25.62 4.29 14.68
C HIS A 76 25.56 5.47 15.66
N ASP A 77 24.62 5.46 16.61
CA ASP A 77 24.46 6.47 17.67
C ASP A 77 25.65 6.50 18.64
N GLN A 78 26.46 5.44 18.72
CA GLN A 78 27.65 5.36 19.57
C GLN A 78 28.95 5.76 18.87
N LEU A 79 28.95 6.03 17.56
CA LEU A 79 30.15 6.41 16.79
C LEU A 79 30.58 7.88 16.98
N ARG A 80 29.75 8.71 17.62
CA ARG A 80 29.94 10.17 17.72
C ARG A 80 30.22 10.67 19.14
N ARG A 81 30.92 9.88 19.97
CA ARG A 81 31.34 10.29 21.32
C ARG A 81 32.85 10.29 21.48
#